data_AF-A0A8B9EH62-F1
#
_entry.id   AF-A0A8B9EH62-F1
#
_cell.length_a   1.000
_cell.length_b   1.000
_cell.length_c   1.000
_cell.angle_alpha   90.00
_cell.angle_beta   90.00
_cell.angle_gamma   90.00
#
_symmetry.space_group_name_H-M   'P 1'
#
loop_
_entity.id
_entity.type
_entity.pdbx_description
1 polymer ?
#
loop_
_entity_poly.entity_id
_entity_poly.type
_entity_poly.pdbx_seq_one_letter_code
_entity_poly.pdbx_strand_id
1 'polypeptide(L)'
;MFQRRFGGCPGRGRRGSGGSSGLAPQSGSVTENSAASVDVFQAGSPPPSCGVQAGARTWIAAPGGGRSSKCPLLSLQSENAKPEGTFQVTMLPGDGVGPELMHAVKEVFKAASVPVVFDEHHLSEVQNMASEEKLDQVVDSMKESKVALIGKIHTPMEYKGELASYDMRLRRKLDLFANVVHVKSLPGYKTRHNNLDLVIIREQTEGEYSSLEHESAKGVIECLKIITRAKSQRIAKFAFDFATKKGRSKVTAVHKANIMKLGDGLFLQCCEEVAELYPKIKFDTMIIDNCCMQLVQNPYQFDVLVMPNLYGNIIDNLAAGLVGGAGVVPGESYSAEYAVFEMGARHPFAQAVGRNIANPTAMLLSAANMLRHLNLEFHSNLIADAVKKVIKVGKVRTRDLGGYCTTSDFVKSVIDNLHPHYGA
;
A
#
# COMPACT_ATOMS: atom_id res chain seq x y z
N MET A 1 -9.68 47.80 -1.24
CA MET A 1 -10.95 48.51 -0.99
C MET A 1 -11.93 47.45 -0.49
N PHE A 2 -12.32 47.34 0.78
CA PHE A 2 -12.76 48.36 1.73
C PHE A 2 -12.34 47.96 3.15
N GLN A 3 -11.87 48.95 3.92
CA GLN A 3 -11.68 48.92 5.37
C GLN A 3 -13.01 49.13 6.09
N ARG A 4 -13.14 48.60 7.31
CA ARG A 4 -13.80 49.33 8.40
C ARG A 4 -12.93 49.28 9.65
N ARG A 5 -12.61 50.48 10.15
CA ARG A 5 -11.92 50.84 11.39
C ARG A 5 -12.92 51.45 12.37
N PHE A 6 -12.42 51.63 13.59
CA PHE A 6 -12.87 52.45 14.74
C PHE A 6 -13.84 51.72 15.66
N GLY A 7 -13.59 51.58 16.98
CA GLY A 7 -12.83 52.38 17.96
C GLY A 7 -13.82 52.66 19.11
N GLY A 8 -13.52 52.72 20.41
CA GLY A 8 -12.35 52.64 21.27
C GLY A 8 -12.86 52.61 22.74
N CYS A 9 -11.95 52.34 23.69
CA CYS A 9 -12.12 52.41 25.16
C CYS A 9 -12.46 53.85 25.67
N PRO A 10 -12.53 54.19 27.00
CA PRO A 10 -12.16 53.44 28.23
C PRO A 10 -13.03 53.69 29.50
N GLY A 11 -12.69 53.05 30.64
CA GLY A 11 -12.85 53.71 31.96
C GLY A 11 -13.16 52.89 33.23
N ARG A 12 -12.08 52.50 33.94
CA ARG A 12 -11.80 52.60 35.40
C ARG A 12 -12.83 52.22 36.49
N GLY A 13 -12.32 51.50 37.51
CA GLY A 13 -12.61 51.67 38.95
C GLY A 13 -12.68 50.34 39.72
N ARG A 14 -11.63 49.84 40.39
CA ARG A 14 -11.03 50.16 41.71
C ARG A 14 -11.50 49.23 42.87
N ARG A 15 -10.50 48.61 43.52
CA ARG A 15 -10.33 48.24 44.96
C ARG A 15 -11.28 47.18 45.53
N GLY A 16 -10.91 46.30 46.46
CA GLY A 16 -9.73 45.93 47.26
C GLY A 16 -10.05 44.51 47.80
N SER A 17 -9.41 43.84 48.75
CA SER A 17 -8.27 44.01 49.64
C SER A 17 -8.31 42.81 50.61
N GLY A 18 -7.15 42.32 51.06
CA GLY A 18 -6.99 41.42 52.22
C GLY A 18 -6.94 39.93 51.87
N GLY A 19 -6.04 39.11 52.39
CA GLY A 19 -5.00 39.31 53.41
C GLY A 19 -4.66 37.95 54.05
N SER A 20 -3.37 37.72 54.36
CA SER A 20 -2.78 36.71 55.29
C SER A 20 -3.09 35.22 55.01
N SER A 21 -2.27 34.21 55.28
CA SER A 21 -1.06 33.93 56.08
C SER A 21 -0.66 32.49 55.67
N GLY A 22 0.60 32.14 55.43
CA GLY A 22 1.54 31.75 56.48
C GLY A 22 1.71 30.22 56.55
N LEU A 23 2.96 29.78 56.74
CA LEU A 23 3.45 28.46 57.21
C LEU A 23 3.89 27.41 56.18
N ALA A 24 5.21 27.23 56.09
CA ALA A 24 5.90 25.96 55.83
C ALA A 24 5.96 25.11 57.12
N PRO A 25 6.22 23.79 57.02
CA PRO A 25 7.55 23.24 57.37
C PRO A 25 8.03 22.12 56.40
N GLN A 26 9.31 22.10 56.02
CA GLN A 26 10.42 21.24 56.51
C GLN A 26 10.32 19.70 56.30
N SER A 27 11.26 19.24 55.46
CA SER A 27 12.16 18.07 55.57
C SER A 27 11.65 16.68 56.02
N GLY A 28 11.98 15.68 55.20
CA GLY A 28 12.11 14.28 55.60
C GLY A 28 12.93 13.47 54.58
N SER A 29 14.15 13.12 54.95
CA SER A 29 15.08 12.23 54.24
C SER A 29 14.95 10.78 54.75
N VAL A 30 14.86 9.79 53.87
CA VAL A 30 15.04 8.34 54.14
C VAL A 30 15.53 7.70 52.82
N THR A 31 16.84 7.57 52.62
CA THR A 31 17.68 6.34 52.68
C THR A 31 17.30 5.20 51.73
N GLU A 32 18.31 4.81 50.95
CA GLU A 32 18.45 3.63 50.11
C GLU A 32 18.19 2.31 50.86
N ASN A 33 17.64 1.31 50.17
CA ASN A 33 18.30 0.01 50.01
C ASN A 33 17.57 -0.91 49.01
N SER A 34 18.37 -1.42 48.05
CA SER A 34 18.54 -2.82 47.59
C SER A 34 17.29 -3.69 47.29
N ALA A 35 17.24 -4.64 46.36
CA ALA A 35 18.09 -5.20 45.31
C ALA A 35 17.25 -6.32 44.64
N ALA A 36 17.81 -6.92 43.57
CA ALA A 36 17.36 -8.11 42.83
C ALA A 36 16.34 -7.84 41.70
N SER A 37 16.48 -8.36 40.48
CA SER A 37 17.38 -9.41 39.96
C SER A 37 17.59 -9.19 38.47
N VAL A 38 18.83 -9.36 38.03
CA VAL A 38 19.25 -9.32 36.62
C VAL A 38 19.35 -10.77 36.15
N ASP A 39 18.47 -11.19 35.25
CA ASP A 39 18.59 -12.48 34.58
C ASP A 39 19.50 -12.36 33.35
N VAL A 40 20.65 -13.00 33.47
CA VAL A 40 21.65 -13.22 32.42
C VAL A 40 21.24 -14.45 31.61
N PHE A 41 20.83 -14.26 30.35
CA PHE A 41 20.69 -15.39 29.42
C PHE A 41 22.00 -15.62 28.66
N GLN A 42 22.59 -16.80 28.90
CA GLN A 42 23.78 -17.32 28.25
C GLN A 42 23.53 -17.67 26.78
N ALA A 43 24.54 -17.39 25.95
CA ALA A 43 24.64 -17.78 24.55
C ALA A 43 24.83 -19.30 24.39
N GLY A 44 24.00 -19.92 23.53
CA GLY A 44 24.13 -21.31 23.08
C GLY A 44 24.64 -21.40 21.64
N SER A 45 25.59 -22.30 21.43
CA SER A 45 26.37 -22.59 20.22
C SER A 45 25.55 -23.09 19.00
N PRO A 46 26.10 -23.05 17.76
CA PRO A 46 25.35 -23.24 16.51
C PRO A 46 25.17 -24.71 16.09
N PRO A 47 24.17 -25.02 15.23
CA PRO A 47 23.97 -26.36 14.68
C PRO A 47 24.87 -26.66 13.45
N PRO A 48 25.12 -27.95 13.12
CA PRO A 48 26.09 -28.35 12.12
C PRO A 48 25.56 -28.30 10.67
N SER A 49 26.49 -28.06 9.75
CA SER A 49 26.36 -28.09 8.29
C SER A 49 26.01 -29.49 7.76
N CYS A 50 25.00 -29.60 6.89
CA CYS A 50 24.72 -30.82 6.14
C CYS A 50 25.01 -30.61 4.64
N GLY A 51 25.87 -31.48 4.12
CA GLY A 51 26.46 -31.41 2.79
C GLY A 51 25.56 -31.93 1.67
N VAL A 52 25.88 -31.45 0.48
CA VAL A 52 25.37 -31.81 -0.84
C VAL A 52 25.67 -33.28 -1.15
N GLN A 53 24.68 -34.04 -1.62
CA GLN A 53 24.91 -35.23 -2.42
C GLN A 53 23.99 -35.23 -3.65
N ALA A 54 24.61 -35.09 -4.81
CA ALA A 54 24.02 -35.30 -6.12
C ALA A 54 24.01 -36.80 -6.44
N GLY A 55 22.83 -37.34 -6.76
CA GLY A 55 22.65 -38.72 -7.22
C GLY A 55 22.17 -38.75 -8.67
N ALA A 56 23.11 -38.92 -9.60
CA ALA A 56 22.81 -39.24 -11.00
C ALA A 56 22.25 -40.67 -11.11
N ARG A 57 21.17 -40.86 -11.87
CA ARG A 57 20.69 -42.18 -12.28
C ARG A 57 20.66 -42.29 -13.80
N THR A 58 21.57 -43.11 -14.30
CA THR A 58 21.66 -43.68 -15.65
C THR A 58 20.50 -44.63 -15.91
N TRP A 59 19.89 -44.55 -17.10
CA TRP A 59 18.92 -45.52 -17.59
C TRP A 59 19.61 -46.55 -18.51
N ILE A 60 19.46 -47.83 -18.19
CA ILE A 60 19.78 -48.97 -19.05
C ILE A 60 18.49 -49.40 -19.73
N ALA A 61 18.53 -49.59 -21.05
CA ALA A 61 17.45 -50.11 -21.87
C ALA A 61 17.70 -51.57 -22.26
N ALA A 62 16.63 -52.37 -22.35
CA ALA A 62 16.31 -53.43 -23.35
C ALA A 62 15.30 -54.47 -22.75
N PRO A 63 14.72 -55.42 -23.53
CA PRO A 63 13.53 -55.19 -24.37
C PRO A 63 12.44 -56.30 -24.29
N GLY A 64 11.28 -56.05 -24.92
CA GLY A 64 10.52 -57.08 -25.65
C GLY A 64 9.20 -57.60 -25.06
N GLY A 65 8.21 -57.79 -25.95
CA GLY A 65 7.11 -58.77 -25.79
C GLY A 65 5.70 -58.19 -25.79
N GLY A 66 4.99 -58.30 -26.92
CA GLY A 66 3.58 -57.89 -27.03
C GLY A 66 2.58 -58.97 -26.59
N ARG A 67 1.38 -58.55 -26.16
CA ARG A 67 0.08 -59.13 -26.56
C ARG A 67 -1.10 -58.31 -26.03
N SER A 68 -2.14 -58.32 -26.84
CA SER A 68 -3.44 -57.67 -26.71
C SER A 68 -4.21 -58.06 -25.44
N SER A 69 -4.76 -57.06 -24.75
CA SER A 69 -6.01 -57.19 -23.99
C SER A 69 -6.77 -55.84 -24.00
N LYS A 70 -8.00 -55.88 -24.52
CA LYS A 70 -8.96 -54.77 -24.48
C LYS A 70 -9.21 -54.35 -23.03
N CYS A 71 -8.99 -53.07 -22.71
CA CYS A 71 -9.53 -52.42 -21.52
C CYS A 71 -10.50 -51.31 -21.95
N PRO A 72 -11.58 -51.05 -21.19
CA PRO A 72 -12.68 -50.20 -21.61
C PRO A 72 -12.26 -48.73 -21.60
N LEU A 73 -12.86 -47.93 -22.49
CA LEU A 73 -12.86 -46.48 -22.39
C LEU A 73 -13.38 -46.06 -21.00
N LEU A 74 -12.49 -45.68 -20.11
CA LEU A 74 -12.77 -44.68 -19.09
C LEU A 74 -12.24 -43.35 -19.63
N SER A 75 -13.16 -42.48 -20.02
CA SER A 75 -12.90 -41.06 -20.21
C SER A 75 -12.50 -40.46 -18.86
N LEU A 76 -11.20 -40.52 -18.54
CA LEU A 76 -10.60 -39.58 -17.60
C LEU A 76 -10.63 -38.22 -18.29
N GLN A 77 -11.70 -37.47 -18.06
CA GLN A 77 -11.66 -36.03 -18.19
C GLN A 77 -10.59 -35.54 -17.22
N SER A 78 -9.40 -35.26 -17.74
CA SER A 78 -8.40 -34.47 -17.06
C SER A 78 -8.98 -33.06 -16.90
N GLU A 79 -9.65 -32.81 -15.78
CA GLU A 79 -9.84 -31.45 -15.32
C GLU A 79 -8.47 -30.89 -14.89
N ASN A 80 -8.12 -29.73 -15.45
CA ASN A 80 -6.99 -28.86 -15.08
C ASN A 80 -5.56 -29.36 -15.34
N ALA A 81 -5.26 -29.76 -16.58
CA ALA A 81 -3.91 -29.56 -17.09
C ALA A 81 -3.69 -28.05 -17.31
N LYS A 82 -2.92 -27.39 -16.44
CA LYS A 82 -2.52 -25.97 -16.58
C LYS A 82 -1.86 -25.78 -17.96
N PRO A 83 -2.26 -24.80 -18.78
CA PRO A 83 -1.52 -24.48 -19.98
C PRO A 83 -0.11 -24.04 -19.59
N GLU A 84 0.92 -24.62 -20.23
CA GLU A 84 2.28 -24.13 -20.08
C GLU A 84 2.32 -22.63 -20.44
N GLY A 85 2.79 -21.79 -19.51
CA GLY A 85 2.95 -20.34 -19.74
C GLY A 85 1.88 -19.43 -19.15
N THR A 86 0.90 -19.91 -18.37
CA THR A 86 -0.06 -19.05 -17.65
C THR A 86 0.34 -18.78 -16.20
N PHE A 87 0.23 -17.52 -15.76
CA PHE A 87 0.45 -17.12 -14.36
C PHE A 87 -0.86 -17.19 -13.57
N GLN A 88 -0.82 -17.79 -12.39
CA GLN A 88 -1.94 -17.78 -11.46
C GLN A 88 -1.82 -16.56 -10.55
N VAL A 89 -2.88 -15.77 -10.44
CA VAL A 89 -2.92 -14.56 -9.62
C VAL A 89 -4.18 -14.59 -8.76
N THR A 90 -4.04 -14.35 -7.46
CA THR A 90 -5.22 -14.21 -6.59
C THR A 90 -5.91 -12.88 -6.87
N MET A 91 -7.20 -12.90 -7.15
CA MET A 91 -8.01 -11.69 -7.33
C MET A 91 -9.00 -11.55 -6.18
N LEU A 92 -8.96 -10.41 -5.49
CA LEU A 92 -9.90 -10.10 -4.42
C LEU A 92 -10.66 -8.82 -4.77
N PRO A 93 -11.87 -8.89 -5.33
CA PRO A 93 -12.59 -7.69 -5.76
C PRO A 93 -12.91 -6.71 -4.63
N GLY A 94 -13.11 -7.21 -3.40
CA GLY A 94 -13.45 -6.40 -2.24
C GLY A 94 -14.84 -5.77 -2.34
N ASP A 95 -15.01 -4.62 -1.69
CA ASP A 95 -16.28 -3.92 -1.54
C ASP A 95 -16.40 -2.70 -2.47
N GLY A 96 -17.58 -2.10 -2.46
CA GLY A 96 -17.84 -0.86 -3.19
C GLY A 96 -17.75 -1.06 -4.70
N VAL A 97 -17.03 -0.18 -5.39
CA VAL A 97 -16.85 -0.28 -6.85
C VAL A 97 -15.85 -1.37 -7.26
N GLY A 98 -15.19 -2.03 -6.31
CA GLY A 98 -14.15 -3.04 -6.56
C GLY A 98 -14.54 -4.12 -7.56
N PRO A 99 -15.72 -4.79 -7.43
CA PRO A 99 -16.19 -5.78 -8.40
C PRO A 99 -16.32 -5.24 -9.84
N GLU A 100 -16.82 -4.02 -10.02
CA GLU A 100 -16.94 -3.36 -11.33
C GLU A 100 -15.55 -3.10 -11.94
N LEU A 101 -14.61 -2.64 -11.12
CA LEU A 101 -13.24 -2.38 -11.56
C LEU A 101 -12.47 -3.67 -11.90
N MET A 102 -12.65 -4.74 -11.12
CA MET A 102 -12.04 -6.04 -11.44
C MET A 102 -12.62 -6.66 -12.70
N HIS A 103 -13.92 -6.50 -12.94
CA HIS A 103 -14.52 -6.89 -14.22
C HIS A 103 -13.88 -6.15 -15.39
N ALA A 104 -13.71 -4.82 -15.28
CA ALA A 104 -13.02 -4.01 -16.28
C ALA A 104 -11.59 -4.51 -16.56
N VAL A 105 -10.83 -4.91 -15.52
CA VAL A 105 -9.50 -5.52 -15.70
C VAL A 105 -9.59 -6.82 -16.49
N LYS A 106 -10.52 -7.72 -16.14
CA LYS A 106 -10.71 -9.00 -16.84
C LYS A 106 -11.06 -8.82 -18.31
N GLU A 107 -11.91 -7.84 -18.64
CA GLU A 107 -12.26 -7.53 -20.03
C GLU A 107 -11.05 -7.05 -20.84
N VAL A 108 -10.28 -6.12 -20.29
CA VAL A 108 -9.05 -5.62 -20.95
C VAL A 108 -8.00 -6.72 -21.07
N PHE A 109 -7.82 -7.56 -20.06
CA PHE A 109 -6.87 -8.67 -20.07
C PHE A 109 -7.24 -9.72 -21.12
N LYS A 110 -8.54 -10.04 -21.25
CA LYS A 110 -9.06 -10.94 -22.29
C LYS A 110 -8.79 -10.38 -23.68
N ALA A 111 -9.09 -9.09 -23.91
CA ALA A 111 -8.83 -8.45 -25.20
C ALA A 111 -7.34 -8.38 -25.55
N ALA A 112 -6.48 -8.13 -24.57
CA ALA A 112 -5.03 -8.09 -24.72
C ALA A 112 -4.36 -9.48 -24.75
N SER A 113 -5.14 -10.58 -24.67
CA SER A 113 -4.62 -11.95 -24.61
C SER A 113 -3.51 -12.13 -23.55
N VAL A 114 -3.76 -11.63 -22.34
CA VAL A 114 -2.83 -11.71 -21.22
C VAL A 114 -2.80 -13.15 -20.67
N PRO A 115 -1.61 -13.76 -20.48
CA PRO A 115 -1.48 -15.12 -19.97
C PRO A 115 -1.61 -15.18 -18.43
N VAL A 116 -2.70 -14.63 -17.89
CA VAL A 116 -3.01 -14.62 -16.46
C VAL A 116 -4.36 -15.28 -16.22
N VAL A 117 -4.41 -16.18 -15.25
CA VAL A 117 -5.63 -16.80 -14.74
C VAL A 117 -5.87 -16.28 -13.33
N PHE A 118 -7.04 -15.69 -13.10
CA PHE A 118 -7.41 -15.19 -11.78
C PHE A 118 -8.09 -16.27 -10.95
N ASP A 119 -7.54 -16.50 -9.76
CA ASP A 119 -8.19 -17.24 -8.69
C ASP A 119 -9.01 -16.24 -7.85
N GLU A 120 -10.31 -16.15 -8.12
CA GLU A 120 -11.19 -15.12 -7.56
C GLU A 120 -11.76 -15.55 -6.20
N HIS A 121 -11.56 -14.69 -5.18
CA HIS A 121 -12.10 -14.88 -3.85
C HIS A 121 -12.98 -13.70 -3.43
N HIS A 122 -13.89 -13.91 -2.48
CA HIS A 122 -14.73 -12.85 -1.91
C HIS A 122 -14.45 -12.67 -0.42
N LEU A 123 -14.13 -11.44 -0.03
CA LEU A 123 -13.93 -11.05 1.36
C LEU A 123 -14.50 -9.65 1.60
N SER A 124 -15.39 -9.53 2.60
CA SER A 124 -16.06 -8.29 2.97
C SER A 124 -16.34 -8.27 4.48
N GLU A 125 -15.94 -7.20 5.17
CA GLU A 125 -16.26 -6.99 6.60
C GLU A 125 -17.69 -6.47 6.80
N VAL A 126 -18.29 -5.85 5.79
CA VAL A 126 -19.59 -5.16 5.92
C VAL A 126 -20.74 -6.08 5.60
N GLN A 127 -20.57 -6.97 4.63
CA GLN A 127 -21.62 -7.90 4.22
C GLN A 127 -21.78 -9.06 5.20
N ASN A 128 -21.07 -9.08 6.34
CA ASN A 128 -21.04 -10.16 7.34
C ASN A 128 -20.81 -11.57 6.75
N MET A 129 -20.25 -11.63 5.54
CA MET A 129 -20.00 -12.87 4.82
C MET A 129 -18.61 -13.44 5.12
N ALA A 130 -17.73 -12.67 5.74
CA ALA A 130 -16.36 -13.10 6.03
C ALA A 130 -16.25 -13.69 7.44
N SER A 131 -15.76 -14.92 7.51
CA SER A 131 -15.29 -15.58 8.72
C SER A 131 -13.76 -15.53 8.74
N GLU A 132 -13.15 -15.81 9.89
CA GLU A 132 -11.69 -15.93 9.95
C GLU A 132 -11.16 -17.01 9.00
N GLU A 133 -11.92 -18.10 8.84
CA GLU A 133 -11.61 -19.16 7.87
C GLU A 133 -11.52 -18.64 6.43
N LYS A 134 -12.40 -17.71 6.02
CA LYS A 134 -12.33 -17.12 4.68
C LYS A 134 -11.13 -16.21 4.53
N LEU A 135 -10.76 -15.45 5.57
CA LEU A 135 -9.53 -14.67 5.55
C LEU A 135 -8.30 -15.58 5.37
N ASP A 136 -8.26 -16.72 6.08
CA ASP A 136 -7.19 -17.71 5.95
C ASP A 136 -7.15 -18.33 4.55
N GLN A 137 -8.30 -18.70 3.98
CA GLN A 137 -8.38 -19.20 2.60
C GLN A 137 -7.80 -18.21 1.58
N VAL A 138 -8.14 -16.92 1.71
CA VAL A 138 -7.61 -15.87 0.83
C VAL A 138 -6.10 -15.72 1.02
N VAL A 139 -5.63 -15.71 2.28
CA VAL A 139 -4.20 -15.63 2.59
C VAL A 139 -3.45 -16.83 2.02
N ASP A 140 -3.99 -18.03 2.10
CA ASP A 140 -3.36 -19.23 1.56
C ASP A 140 -3.32 -19.21 0.03
N SER A 141 -4.39 -18.79 -0.64
CA SER A 141 -4.36 -18.53 -2.09
C SER A 141 -3.27 -17.51 -2.46
N MET A 142 -3.13 -16.40 -1.71
CA MET A 142 -2.06 -15.42 -1.94
C MET A 142 -0.66 -15.98 -1.68
N LYS A 143 -0.51 -16.89 -0.71
CA LYS A 143 0.77 -17.57 -0.46
C LYS A 143 1.15 -18.53 -1.59
N GLU A 144 0.16 -19.18 -2.20
CA GLU A 144 0.36 -20.08 -3.35
C GLU A 144 0.67 -19.32 -4.64
N SER A 145 -0.11 -18.28 -4.95
CA SER A 145 0.04 -17.49 -6.18
C SER A 145 1.22 -16.52 -6.12
N LYS A 146 1.65 -16.13 -4.91
CA LYS A 146 2.66 -15.09 -4.60
C LYS A 146 2.32 -13.67 -5.07
N VAL A 147 1.35 -13.52 -5.97
CA VAL A 147 0.94 -12.25 -6.57
C VAL A 147 -0.57 -12.12 -6.49
N ALA A 148 -1.06 -10.97 -6.04
CA ALA A 148 -2.48 -10.69 -5.96
C ALA A 148 -2.86 -9.31 -6.50
N LEU A 149 -4.09 -9.21 -6.99
CA LEU A 149 -4.75 -7.95 -7.37
C LEU A 149 -5.98 -7.76 -6.48
N ILE A 150 -5.99 -6.70 -5.65
CA ILE A 150 -7.02 -6.49 -4.64
C ILE A 150 -7.75 -5.16 -4.82
N GLY A 151 -9.06 -5.18 -4.59
CA GLY A 151 -9.89 -4.00 -4.40
C GLY A 151 -9.96 -3.61 -2.94
N LYS A 152 -10.77 -2.59 -2.61
CA LYS A 152 -10.87 -2.10 -1.24
C LYS A 152 -11.84 -2.95 -0.42
N ILE A 153 -11.35 -3.64 0.60
CA ILE A 153 -12.19 -4.19 1.68
C ILE A 153 -12.63 -3.01 2.56
N HIS A 154 -13.93 -2.76 2.68
CA HIS A 154 -14.45 -1.66 3.50
C HIS A 154 -14.38 -2.04 4.98
N THR A 155 -13.80 -1.16 5.78
CA THR A 155 -13.74 -1.33 7.24
C THR A 155 -14.86 -0.53 7.89
N PRO A 156 -15.75 -1.15 8.69
CA PRO A 156 -16.78 -0.44 9.45
C PRO A 156 -16.16 0.59 10.40
N MET A 157 -16.78 1.76 10.55
CA MET A 157 -16.33 2.77 11.52
C MET A 157 -16.73 2.44 12.96
N GLU A 158 -17.75 1.58 13.14
CA GLU A 158 -18.23 1.17 14.45
C GLU A 158 -17.30 0.13 15.06
N TYR A 159 -16.92 0.34 16.32
CA TYR A 159 -16.15 -0.63 17.08
C TYR A 159 -17.01 -1.85 17.40
N LYS A 160 -16.69 -3.00 16.79
CA LYS A 160 -17.40 -4.28 16.99
C LYS A 160 -16.63 -5.27 17.87
N GLY A 161 -15.67 -4.79 18.67
CA GLY A 161 -14.86 -5.62 19.58
C GLY A 161 -13.48 -6.01 19.02
N GLU A 162 -13.25 -5.89 17.71
CA GLU A 162 -11.93 -6.04 17.11
C GLU A 162 -11.44 -4.69 16.55
N LEU A 163 -10.23 -4.27 16.95
CA LEU A 163 -9.61 -3.02 16.49
C LEU A 163 -8.92 -3.16 15.12
N ALA A 164 -8.61 -4.38 14.70
CA ALA A 164 -7.87 -4.63 13.47
C ALA A 164 -8.79 -5.15 12.37
N SER A 165 -8.87 -4.40 11.27
CA SER A 165 -9.64 -4.79 10.09
C SER A 165 -9.04 -6.01 9.38
N TYR A 166 -9.82 -6.68 8.54
CA TYR A 166 -9.33 -7.75 7.67
C TYR A 166 -8.25 -7.27 6.72
N ASP A 167 -8.34 -6.04 6.20
CA ASP A 167 -7.29 -5.41 5.40
C ASP A 167 -5.95 -5.32 6.17
N MET A 168 -6.00 -4.95 7.45
CA MET A 168 -4.83 -4.92 8.33
C MET A 168 -4.32 -6.31 8.70
N ARG A 169 -5.23 -7.27 8.96
CA ARG A 169 -4.87 -8.66 9.30
C ARG A 169 -4.23 -9.37 8.11
N LEU A 170 -4.77 -9.19 6.90
CA LEU A 170 -4.23 -9.73 5.65
C LEU A 170 -2.79 -9.23 5.43
N ARG A 171 -2.57 -7.91 5.54
CA ARG A 171 -1.24 -7.31 5.41
C ARG A 171 -0.25 -7.82 6.45
N ARG A 172 -0.68 -8.02 7.70
CA ARG A 172 0.16 -8.59 8.76
C ARG A 172 0.48 -10.06 8.52
N LYS A 173 -0.52 -10.89 8.15
CA LYS A 173 -0.32 -12.33 7.86
C LYS A 173 0.65 -12.57 6.70
N LEU A 174 0.73 -11.65 5.74
CA LEU A 174 1.64 -11.70 4.60
C LEU A 174 2.92 -10.87 4.78
N ASP A 175 3.09 -10.19 5.91
CA ASP A 175 4.16 -9.20 6.18
C ASP A 175 4.39 -8.23 5.00
N LEU A 176 3.31 -7.68 4.44
CA LEU A 176 3.34 -6.67 3.38
C LEU A 176 3.82 -5.33 3.96
N PHE A 177 5.12 -5.22 4.19
CA PHE A 177 5.75 -4.15 4.96
C PHE A 177 5.93 -2.84 4.20
N ALA A 178 6.07 -2.89 2.88
CA ALA A 178 6.31 -1.70 2.05
C ALA A 178 5.13 -1.45 1.12
N ASN A 179 4.44 -0.34 1.31
CA ASN A 179 3.47 0.16 0.35
C ASN A 179 4.13 1.24 -0.52
N VAL A 180 3.91 1.17 -1.83
CA VAL A 180 4.49 2.04 -2.84
C VAL A 180 3.35 2.66 -3.65
N VAL A 181 3.29 3.98 -3.65
CA VAL A 181 2.27 4.75 -4.39
C VAL A 181 2.96 5.63 -5.42
N HIS A 182 2.59 5.45 -6.68
CA HIS A 182 3.16 6.17 -7.81
C HIS A 182 2.33 7.40 -8.15
N VAL A 183 2.78 8.57 -7.74
CA VAL A 183 2.09 9.85 -7.96
C VAL A 183 2.67 10.51 -9.20
N LYS A 184 2.07 10.18 -10.35
CA LYS A 184 2.50 10.67 -11.66
C LYS A 184 1.38 11.40 -12.38
N SER A 185 1.67 12.60 -12.89
CA SER A 185 0.71 13.33 -13.74
C SER A 185 0.44 12.53 -15.01
N LEU A 186 -0.85 12.39 -15.35
CA LEU A 186 -1.27 11.70 -16.56
C LEU A 186 -1.10 12.60 -17.79
N PRO A 187 -0.51 12.09 -18.90
CA PRO A 187 -0.35 12.87 -20.12
C PRO A 187 -1.70 13.39 -20.65
N GLY A 188 -1.75 14.69 -20.97
CA GLY A 188 -2.95 15.34 -21.54
C GLY A 188 -4.10 15.60 -20.54
N TYR A 189 -3.94 15.24 -19.27
CA TYR A 189 -4.84 15.65 -18.19
C TYR A 189 -4.23 16.79 -17.39
N LYS A 190 -4.87 17.97 -17.44
CA LYS A 190 -4.37 19.16 -16.74
C LYS A 190 -4.92 19.22 -15.33
N THR A 191 -4.04 19.35 -14.35
CA THR A 191 -4.39 19.70 -12.97
C THR A 191 -3.69 21.01 -12.59
N ARG A 192 -3.80 21.40 -11.31
CA ARG A 192 -3.07 22.57 -10.79
C ARG A 192 -1.55 22.42 -10.91
N HIS A 193 -1.03 21.20 -10.72
CA HIS A 193 0.39 20.88 -10.81
C HIS A 193 0.60 19.80 -11.88
N ASN A 194 1.39 20.08 -12.91
CA ASN A 194 1.53 19.22 -14.08
C ASN A 194 2.95 18.67 -14.18
N ASN A 195 3.13 17.51 -14.79
CA ASN A 195 4.44 16.84 -14.90
C ASN A 195 5.04 16.46 -13.54
N LEU A 196 4.20 16.05 -12.60
CA LEU A 196 4.63 15.44 -11.34
C LEU A 196 5.04 13.99 -11.57
N ASP A 197 6.10 13.56 -10.89
CA ASP A 197 6.58 12.18 -10.88
C ASP A 197 7.32 11.90 -9.57
N LEU A 198 6.56 11.64 -8.51
CA LEU A 198 7.09 11.29 -7.19
C LEU A 198 6.55 9.94 -6.72
N VAL A 199 7.29 9.29 -5.83
CA VAL A 199 6.94 7.99 -5.26
C VAL A 199 6.88 8.08 -3.75
N ILE A 200 5.80 7.58 -3.17
CA ILE A 200 5.63 7.49 -1.73
C ILE A 200 5.85 6.04 -1.32
N ILE A 201 6.73 5.83 -0.34
CA ILE A 201 7.03 4.53 0.25
C ILE A 201 6.66 4.59 1.73
N ARG A 202 5.71 3.76 2.11
CA ARG A 202 5.08 3.74 3.43
C ARG A 202 5.35 2.43 4.14
N GLU A 203 5.80 2.53 5.38
CA GLU A 203 5.80 1.40 6.32
C GLU A 203 4.35 1.00 6.64
N GLN A 204 4.01 -0.29 6.58
CA GLN A 204 2.61 -0.72 6.64
C GLN A 204 2.28 -1.70 7.79
N THR A 205 3.26 -2.09 8.61
CA THR A 205 3.13 -3.18 9.59
C THR A 205 3.27 -2.74 11.05
N GLU A 206 3.62 -1.49 11.34
CA GLU A 206 3.68 -0.95 12.70
C GLU A 206 3.18 0.51 12.76
N GLY A 207 3.58 1.24 13.80
CA GLY A 207 3.16 2.60 14.07
C GLY A 207 1.78 2.64 14.73
N GLU A 208 1.01 3.64 14.34
CA GLU A 208 -0.34 3.91 14.83
C GLU A 208 -1.34 2.82 14.42
N TYR A 209 -1.02 2.02 13.40
CA TYR A 209 -1.82 0.88 12.94
C TYR A 209 -1.50 -0.43 13.68
N SER A 210 -0.85 -0.35 14.83
CA SER A 210 -0.67 -1.52 15.71
C SER A 210 -1.99 -1.95 16.38
N SER A 211 -3.04 -1.11 16.32
CA SER A 211 -4.35 -1.36 16.92
C SER A 211 -4.27 -1.66 18.41
N LEU A 212 -3.39 -0.96 19.12
CA LEU A 212 -3.19 -1.08 20.56
C LEU A 212 -3.82 0.13 21.26
N GLU A 213 -5.10 0.01 21.58
CA GLU A 213 -5.87 1.04 22.27
C GLU A 213 -6.57 0.45 23.49
N HIS A 214 -6.62 1.21 24.57
CA HIS A 214 -7.35 0.82 25.77
C HIS A 214 -7.85 2.04 26.54
N GLU A 215 -8.88 1.83 27.37
CA GLU A 215 -9.39 2.84 28.29
C GLU A 215 -8.79 2.60 29.69
N SER A 216 -7.75 3.36 30.05
CA SER A 216 -7.06 3.22 31.35
C SER A 216 -7.93 3.68 32.52
N ALA A 217 -8.80 4.65 32.28
CA ALA A 217 -9.82 5.13 33.20
C ALA A 217 -11.00 5.67 32.39
N LYS A 218 -12.19 5.74 32.99
CA LYS A 218 -13.39 6.23 32.30
C LYS A 218 -13.16 7.59 31.63
N GLY A 219 -13.25 7.64 30.30
CA GLY A 219 -13.00 8.82 29.48
C GLY A 219 -11.53 9.08 29.11
N VAL A 220 -10.62 8.18 29.45
CA VAL A 220 -9.17 8.28 29.17
C VAL A 220 -8.75 7.13 28.27
N ILE A 221 -8.57 7.43 26.98
CA ILE A 221 -8.15 6.47 25.96
C ILE A 221 -6.66 6.65 25.67
N GLU A 222 -5.91 5.56 25.77
CA GLU A 222 -4.51 5.49 25.39
C GLU A 222 -4.37 4.77 24.05
N CYS A 223 -3.62 5.37 23.12
CA CYS A 223 -3.23 4.77 21.84
C CYS A 223 -1.71 4.55 21.84
N LEU A 224 -1.28 3.30 21.76
CA LEU A 224 0.13 2.93 21.80
C LEU A 224 0.71 2.83 20.38
N LYS A 225 1.56 3.79 20.03
CA LYS A 225 2.34 3.78 18.80
C LYS A 225 3.63 2.99 19.00
N ILE A 226 3.81 1.92 18.24
CA ILE A 226 5.01 1.08 18.30
C ILE A 226 5.87 1.32 17.05
N ILE A 227 7.12 1.73 17.26
CA ILE A 227 8.13 1.81 16.19
C ILE A 227 9.31 0.95 16.60
N THR A 228 9.78 0.12 15.68
CA THR A 228 10.91 -0.78 15.92
C THR A 228 12.03 -0.50 14.93
N ARG A 229 13.27 -0.68 15.41
CA ARG A 229 14.48 -0.51 14.60
C ARG A 229 14.47 -1.44 13.38
N ALA A 230 14.09 -2.71 13.57
CA ALA A 230 14.07 -3.70 12.49
C ALA A 230 13.12 -3.30 11.34
N LYS A 231 11.91 -2.87 11.66
CA LYS A 231 10.92 -2.45 10.65
C LYS A 231 11.26 -1.10 10.02
N SER A 232 11.85 -0.19 10.77
CA SER A 232 12.36 1.09 10.26
C SER A 232 13.56 0.92 9.31
N GLN A 233 14.52 0.06 9.65
CA GLN A 233 15.68 -0.22 8.79
C GLN A 233 15.27 -0.92 7.50
N ARG A 234 14.34 -1.90 7.54
CA ARG A 234 13.90 -2.59 6.32
C ARG A 234 13.16 -1.67 5.34
N ILE A 235 12.29 -0.77 5.82
CA ILE A 235 11.56 0.14 4.94
C ILE A 235 12.49 1.21 4.36
N ALA A 236 13.44 1.72 5.15
CA ALA A 236 14.47 2.62 4.66
C ALA A 236 15.31 1.94 3.57
N LYS A 237 15.81 0.73 3.83
CA LYS A 237 16.59 -0.05 2.85
C LYS A 237 15.80 -0.29 1.56
N PHE A 238 14.53 -0.70 1.69
CA PHE A 238 13.65 -0.86 0.54
C PHE A 238 13.52 0.43 -0.28
N ALA A 239 13.38 1.59 0.37
CA ALA A 239 13.26 2.88 -0.32
C ALA A 239 14.53 3.24 -1.11
N PHE A 240 15.72 3.01 -0.55
CA PHE A 240 16.99 3.26 -1.23
C PHE A 240 17.27 2.25 -2.34
N ASP A 241 16.95 0.97 -2.14
CA ASP A 241 17.03 -0.06 -3.18
C ASP A 241 16.09 0.27 -4.35
N PHE A 242 14.86 0.68 -4.04
CA PHE A 242 13.88 1.13 -5.02
C PHE A 242 14.41 2.33 -5.80
N ALA A 243 14.91 3.35 -5.10
CA ALA A 243 15.44 4.55 -5.73
C ALA A 243 16.59 4.20 -6.69
N THR A 244 17.52 3.36 -6.25
CA THR A 244 18.65 2.89 -7.06
C THR A 244 18.16 2.11 -8.30
N LYS A 245 17.28 1.13 -8.12
CA LYS A 245 16.75 0.28 -9.20
C LYS A 245 15.96 1.08 -10.24
N LYS A 246 15.27 2.14 -9.81
CA LYS A 246 14.44 2.98 -10.69
C LYS A 246 15.16 4.22 -11.21
N GLY A 247 16.46 4.36 -10.96
CA GLY A 247 17.26 5.50 -11.43
C GLY A 247 16.82 6.83 -10.82
N ARG A 248 16.27 6.80 -9.60
CA ARG A 248 15.88 7.96 -8.81
C ARG A 248 17.11 8.54 -8.14
N SER A 249 17.06 9.83 -7.86
CA SER A 249 18.23 10.59 -7.40
C SER A 249 18.17 10.96 -5.92
N LYS A 250 16.96 10.96 -5.34
CA LYS A 250 16.74 11.52 -4.00
C LYS A 250 15.70 10.75 -3.19
N VAL A 251 16.00 10.53 -1.91
CA VAL A 251 15.10 9.97 -0.90
C VAL A 251 14.90 10.99 0.22
N THR A 252 13.65 11.27 0.58
CA THR A 252 13.29 12.16 1.68
C THR A 252 12.58 11.39 2.78
N ALA A 253 13.16 11.32 3.98
CA ALA A 253 12.51 10.72 5.15
C ALA A 253 11.52 11.73 5.77
N VAL A 254 10.24 11.35 5.87
CA VAL A 254 9.20 12.20 6.45
C VAL A 254 8.85 11.73 7.87
N HIS A 255 8.89 12.64 8.83
CA HIS A 255 8.79 12.31 10.26
C HIS A 255 8.20 13.47 11.09
N LYS A 256 8.05 13.29 12.40
CA LYS A 256 7.70 14.32 13.39
C LYS A 256 8.58 14.19 14.64
N ALA A 257 9.88 13.95 14.42
CA ALA A 257 10.86 13.75 15.50
C ALA A 257 11.05 14.98 16.40
N ASN A 258 10.61 16.17 15.96
CA ASN A 258 10.57 17.37 16.79
C ASN A 258 9.58 17.26 17.97
N ILE A 259 8.54 16.43 17.84
CA ILE A 259 7.57 16.14 18.91
C ILE A 259 7.82 14.72 19.47
N MET A 260 7.87 13.70 18.62
CA MET A 260 8.10 12.30 19.02
C MET A 260 9.58 11.95 18.97
N LYS A 261 10.34 12.47 19.93
CA LYS A 261 11.81 12.35 19.97
C LYS A 261 12.32 10.91 19.99
N LEU A 262 11.57 9.98 20.58
CA LEU A 262 11.98 8.56 20.66
C LEU A 262 11.48 7.75 19.46
N GLY A 263 10.15 7.69 19.24
CA GLY A 263 9.58 6.87 18.16
C GLY A 263 10.04 7.32 16.78
N ASP A 264 9.71 8.56 16.40
CA ASP A 264 10.09 9.10 15.09
C ASP A 264 11.59 9.44 15.02
N GLY A 265 12.23 9.71 16.17
CA GLY A 265 13.69 9.85 16.23
C GLY A 265 14.39 8.54 15.87
N LEU A 266 13.91 7.39 16.35
CA LEU A 266 14.44 6.08 15.97
C LEU A 266 14.25 5.80 14.47
N PHE A 267 13.08 6.09 13.92
CA PHE A 267 12.82 5.95 12.48
C PHE A 267 13.80 6.79 11.64
N LEU A 268 13.97 8.06 12.03
CA LEU A 268 14.88 9.00 11.36
C LEU A 268 16.32 8.50 11.40
N GLN A 269 16.79 8.08 12.58
CA GLN A 269 18.13 7.52 12.77
C GLN A 269 18.36 6.29 11.87
N CYS A 270 17.39 5.39 11.78
CA CYS A 270 17.48 4.22 10.90
C CYS A 270 17.58 4.62 9.42
N CYS A 271 16.87 5.68 9.00
CA CYS A 271 16.96 6.18 7.63
C CYS A 271 18.34 6.79 7.34
N GLU A 272 18.89 7.55 8.29
CA GLU A 272 20.24 8.14 8.21
C GLU A 272 21.32 7.05 8.10
N GLU A 273 21.29 6.06 8.99
CA GLU A 273 22.22 4.92 8.96
C GLU A 273 22.17 4.16 7.63
N VAL A 274 20.98 3.93 7.08
CA VAL A 274 20.84 3.27 5.78
C VAL A 274 21.35 4.17 4.65
N ALA A 275 21.12 5.48 4.71
CA ALA A 275 21.56 6.43 3.69
C ALA A 275 23.09 6.39 3.46
N GLU A 276 23.87 6.15 4.51
CA GLU A 276 25.34 6.00 4.43
C GLU A 276 25.77 4.87 3.46
N LEU A 277 24.93 3.86 3.28
CA LEU A 277 25.19 2.74 2.37
C LEU A 277 24.93 3.08 0.89
N TYR A 278 24.28 4.23 0.60
CA TYR A 278 23.86 4.64 -0.75
C TYR A 278 24.38 6.05 -1.09
N PRO A 279 25.70 6.27 -1.20
CA PRO A 279 26.30 7.61 -1.34
C PRO A 279 25.92 8.35 -2.65
N LYS A 280 25.34 7.65 -3.63
CA LYS A 280 24.86 8.24 -4.90
C LYS A 280 23.43 8.81 -4.80
N ILE A 281 22.67 8.44 -3.77
CA ILE A 281 21.31 8.91 -3.56
C ILE A 281 21.37 10.07 -2.57
N LYS A 282 20.86 11.23 -2.97
CA LYS A 282 20.73 12.35 -2.05
C LYS A 282 19.71 12.00 -0.96
N PHE A 283 20.10 12.16 0.30
CA PHE A 283 19.19 12.00 1.43
C PHE A 283 18.78 13.36 1.99
N ASP A 284 17.48 13.57 2.15
CA ASP A 284 16.88 14.73 2.81
C ASP A 284 15.95 14.25 3.95
N THR A 285 15.67 15.12 4.91
CA THR A 285 14.68 14.85 5.97
C THR A 285 13.67 16.00 6.01
N MET A 286 12.42 15.70 6.34
CA MET A 286 11.38 16.72 6.41
C MET A 286 10.33 16.37 7.46
N ILE A 287 9.96 17.37 8.28
CA ILE A 287 8.82 17.22 9.18
C ILE A 287 7.50 17.17 8.40
N ILE A 288 6.57 16.30 8.81
CA ILE A 288 5.33 15.98 8.07
C ILE A 288 4.45 17.21 7.79
N ASP A 289 4.36 18.16 8.71
CA ASP A 289 3.65 19.43 8.51
C ASP A 289 4.26 20.28 7.40
N ASN A 290 5.58 20.43 7.37
CA ASN A 290 6.26 21.11 6.28
C ASN A 290 6.14 20.31 4.97
N CYS A 291 6.21 18.99 5.02
CA CYS A 291 6.03 18.12 3.84
C CYS A 291 4.66 18.35 3.18
N CYS A 292 3.57 18.35 3.95
CA CYS A 292 2.24 18.69 3.45
C CYS A 292 2.19 20.08 2.81
N MET A 293 2.79 21.09 3.45
CA MET A 293 2.84 22.45 2.91
C MET A 293 3.61 22.51 1.58
N GLN A 294 4.77 21.86 1.52
CA GLN A 294 5.64 21.83 0.35
C GLN A 294 5.02 21.04 -0.81
N LEU A 295 4.29 19.95 -0.55
CA LEU A 295 3.59 19.19 -1.60
C LEU A 295 2.52 20.03 -2.32
N VAL A 296 1.87 20.95 -1.62
CA VAL A 296 0.88 21.84 -2.23
C VAL A 296 1.54 23.08 -2.86
N GLN A 297 2.63 23.57 -2.29
CA GLN A 297 3.32 24.77 -2.79
C GLN A 297 4.26 24.49 -3.96
N ASN A 298 5.17 23.52 -3.80
CA ASN A 298 6.19 23.15 -4.78
C ASN A 298 6.47 21.64 -4.75
N PRO A 299 5.56 20.80 -5.29
CA PRO A 299 5.73 19.34 -5.28
C PRO A 299 6.90 18.83 -6.15
N TYR A 300 7.42 19.65 -7.07
CA TYR A 300 8.51 19.28 -8.00
C TYR A 300 9.85 19.00 -7.31
N GLN A 301 9.99 19.41 -6.05
CA GLN A 301 11.20 19.16 -5.28
C GLN A 301 11.32 17.72 -4.78
N PHE A 302 10.24 16.93 -4.83
CA PHE A 302 10.22 15.57 -4.30
C PHE A 302 10.52 14.53 -5.38
N ASP A 303 11.14 13.43 -4.96
CA ASP A 303 11.45 12.28 -5.82
C ASP A 303 10.90 11.01 -5.16
N VAL A 304 11.64 10.38 -4.24
CA VAL A 304 11.13 9.29 -3.38
C VAL A 304 10.94 9.81 -1.96
N LEU A 305 9.79 9.55 -1.34
CA LEU A 305 9.54 9.82 0.07
C LEU A 305 9.39 8.51 0.84
N VAL A 306 10.02 8.41 2.01
CA VAL A 306 9.88 7.25 2.91
C VAL A 306 9.35 7.69 4.27
N MET A 307 8.38 6.99 4.83
CA MET A 307 7.72 7.42 6.07
C MET A 307 7.04 6.31 6.87
N PRO A 308 6.80 6.54 8.18
CA PRO A 308 5.94 5.70 9.01
C PRO A 308 4.49 5.66 8.52
N ASN A 309 3.76 4.69 9.05
CA ASN A 309 2.46 4.25 8.55
C ASN A 309 1.39 5.34 8.46
N LEU A 310 1.13 6.09 9.53
CA LEU A 310 0.11 7.14 9.53
C LEU A 310 0.40 8.28 8.55
N TYR A 311 1.65 8.71 8.47
CA TYR A 311 2.03 9.80 7.58
C TYR A 311 1.93 9.40 6.12
N GLY A 312 2.31 8.16 5.81
CA GLY A 312 2.12 7.57 4.49
C GLY A 312 0.67 7.69 4.05
N ASN A 313 -0.27 7.24 4.90
CA ASN A 313 -1.69 7.33 4.57
C ASN A 313 -2.16 8.77 4.26
N ILE A 314 -1.70 9.75 5.03
CA ILE A 314 -2.08 11.16 4.84
C ILE A 314 -1.50 11.68 3.51
N ILE A 315 -0.21 11.42 3.28
CA ILE A 315 0.52 11.91 2.12
C ILE A 315 0.05 11.23 0.83
N ASP A 316 -0.28 9.94 0.85
CA ASP A 316 -0.86 9.20 -0.28
C ASP A 316 -2.14 9.89 -0.79
N ASN A 317 -3.06 10.23 0.13
CA ASN A 317 -4.32 10.88 -0.20
C ASN A 317 -4.12 12.32 -0.69
N LEU A 318 -3.24 13.09 -0.03
CA LEU A 318 -2.91 14.45 -0.45
C LEU A 318 -2.31 14.45 -1.86
N ALA A 319 -1.33 13.59 -2.10
CA ALA A 319 -0.58 13.52 -3.35
C ALA A 319 -1.44 12.99 -4.50
N ALA A 320 -2.37 12.05 -4.24
CA ALA A 320 -3.36 11.63 -5.22
C ALA A 320 -4.23 12.82 -5.71
N GLY A 321 -4.62 13.71 -4.80
CA GLY A 321 -5.33 14.95 -5.14
C GLY A 321 -4.57 15.87 -6.10
N LEU A 322 -3.23 15.84 -6.10
CA LEU A 322 -2.40 16.68 -6.98
C LEU A 322 -2.46 16.23 -8.45
N VAL A 323 -2.65 14.93 -8.71
CA VAL A 323 -2.54 14.32 -10.05
C VAL A 323 -3.87 13.91 -10.67
N GLY A 324 -4.99 14.11 -9.97
CA GLY A 324 -6.33 13.87 -10.51
C GLY A 324 -7.29 13.13 -9.57
N GLY A 325 -6.85 12.79 -8.37
CA GLY A 325 -7.63 12.11 -7.36
C GLY A 325 -7.37 10.60 -7.31
N ALA A 326 -8.14 9.92 -6.47
CA ALA A 326 -7.93 8.51 -6.17
C ALA A 326 -8.09 7.57 -7.38
N GLY A 327 -8.95 7.93 -8.33
CA GLY A 327 -9.29 7.10 -9.49
C GLY A 327 -8.15 6.90 -10.49
N VAL A 328 -7.01 7.57 -10.34
CA VAL A 328 -5.90 7.53 -11.30
C VAL A 328 -4.55 7.06 -10.73
N VAL A 329 -4.45 6.87 -9.42
CA VAL A 329 -3.18 6.57 -8.76
C VAL A 329 -3.05 5.07 -8.49
N PRO A 330 -2.10 4.36 -9.10
CA PRO A 330 -1.83 2.96 -8.79
C PRO A 330 -1.00 2.80 -7.52
N GLY A 331 -1.18 1.66 -6.86
CA GLY A 331 -0.50 1.29 -5.62
C GLY A 331 -0.02 -0.16 -5.63
N GLU A 332 1.02 -0.41 -4.85
CA GLU A 332 1.69 -1.69 -4.76
C GLU A 332 2.07 -1.94 -3.30
N SER A 333 1.93 -3.17 -2.82
CA SER A 333 2.30 -3.59 -1.48
C SER A 333 3.23 -4.79 -1.58
N TYR A 334 4.40 -4.72 -0.96
CA TYR A 334 5.46 -5.71 -1.06
C TYR A 334 5.79 -6.33 0.29
N SER A 335 6.05 -7.64 0.27
CA SER A 335 6.82 -8.35 1.30
C SER A 335 8.11 -8.90 0.69
N ALA A 336 8.83 -9.73 1.45
CA ALA A 336 9.97 -10.47 0.92
C ALA A 336 9.59 -11.53 -0.14
N GLU A 337 8.37 -12.07 -0.07
CA GLU A 337 7.91 -13.20 -0.91
C GLU A 337 6.69 -12.86 -1.77
N TYR A 338 5.93 -11.83 -1.42
CA TYR A 338 4.60 -11.55 -1.97
C TYR A 338 4.53 -10.13 -2.54
N ALA A 339 3.76 -9.97 -3.61
CA ALA A 339 3.43 -8.67 -4.19
C ALA A 339 1.93 -8.53 -4.40
N VAL A 340 1.36 -7.45 -3.88
CA VAL A 340 -0.08 -7.16 -3.94
C VAL A 340 -0.29 -5.83 -4.63
N PHE A 341 -1.12 -5.81 -5.67
CA PHE A 341 -1.41 -4.63 -6.47
C PHE A 341 -2.82 -4.12 -6.15
N GLU A 342 -2.95 -2.82 -5.96
CA GLU A 342 -4.20 -2.19 -5.52
C GLU A 342 -4.25 -0.71 -5.94
N MET A 343 -5.38 -0.04 -5.75
CA MET A 343 -5.42 1.42 -5.95
C MET A 343 -4.60 2.11 -4.87
N GLY A 344 -3.76 3.08 -5.25
CA GLY A 344 -2.89 3.79 -4.31
C GLY A 344 -3.65 4.60 -3.26
N ALA A 345 -4.78 5.20 -3.67
CA ALA A 345 -5.73 5.80 -2.73
C ALA A 345 -6.90 4.84 -2.49
N ARG A 346 -7.00 4.36 -1.25
CA ARG A 346 -7.85 3.23 -0.85
C ARG A 346 -9.30 3.65 -0.56
N HIS A 347 -10.02 4.14 -1.57
CA HIS A 347 -11.43 4.51 -1.44
C HIS A 347 -12.37 3.45 -2.04
N PRO A 348 -13.41 3.02 -1.30
CA PRO A 348 -14.40 2.07 -1.81
C PRO A 348 -15.41 2.71 -2.79
N PHE A 349 -15.50 4.05 -2.79
CA PHE A 349 -16.46 4.85 -3.57
C PHE A 349 -17.91 4.29 -3.54
N ALA A 350 -18.43 4.00 -2.35
CA ALA A 350 -19.70 3.29 -2.15
C ALA A 350 -20.92 3.93 -2.87
N GLN A 351 -20.92 5.24 -3.11
CA GLN A 351 -22.01 5.93 -3.80
C GLN A 351 -22.09 5.62 -5.31
N ALA A 352 -21.02 5.08 -5.91
CA ALA A 352 -20.94 4.75 -7.33
C ALA A 352 -21.24 3.28 -7.65
N VAL A 353 -21.49 2.45 -6.63
CA VAL A 353 -21.74 1.01 -6.78
C VAL A 353 -22.90 0.76 -7.73
N GLY A 354 -22.65 -0.06 -8.77
CA GLY A 354 -23.67 -0.45 -9.74
C GLY A 354 -24.14 0.67 -10.66
N ARG A 355 -23.51 1.85 -10.62
CA ARG A 355 -23.89 3.00 -11.44
C ARG A 355 -23.09 3.13 -12.72
N ASN A 356 -22.04 2.31 -12.91
CA ASN A 356 -21.19 2.35 -14.11
C ASN A 356 -20.51 3.72 -14.30
N ILE A 357 -20.05 4.34 -13.21
CA ILE A 357 -19.40 5.67 -13.20
C ILE A 357 -18.04 5.67 -12.53
N ALA A 358 -17.55 4.50 -12.09
CA ALA A 358 -16.25 4.38 -11.44
C ALA A 358 -15.13 4.58 -12.47
N ASN A 359 -14.04 5.24 -12.06
CA ASN A 359 -12.88 5.38 -12.93
C ASN A 359 -11.98 4.13 -12.83
N PRO A 360 -11.80 3.35 -13.91
CA PRO A 360 -10.99 2.14 -13.85
C PRO A 360 -9.48 2.40 -14.01
N THR A 361 -9.06 3.66 -14.20
CA THR A 361 -7.67 4.01 -14.51
C THR A 361 -6.69 3.50 -13.46
N ALA A 362 -6.90 3.79 -12.18
CA ALA A 362 -6.00 3.36 -11.10
C ALA A 362 -5.85 1.82 -11.06
N MET A 363 -6.96 1.10 -11.17
CA MET A 363 -6.95 -0.36 -11.13
C MET A 363 -6.27 -0.97 -12.36
N LEU A 364 -6.55 -0.45 -13.56
CA LEU A 364 -5.89 -0.88 -14.80
C LEU A 364 -4.38 -0.61 -14.79
N LEU A 365 -3.95 0.54 -14.25
CA LEU A 365 -2.52 0.85 -14.11
C LEU A 365 -1.85 -0.04 -13.05
N SER A 366 -2.54 -0.37 -11.97
CA SER A 366 -2.05 -1.31 -10.94
C SER A 366 -1.91 -2.72 -11.51
N ALA A 367 -2.89 -3.16 -12.30
CA ALA A 367 -2.83 -4.42 -13.03
C ALA A 367 -1.71 -4.42 -14.08
N ALA A 368 -1.45 -3.30 -14.76
CA ALA A 368 -0.30 -3.19 -15.65
C ALA A 368 1.04 -3.27 -14.88
N ASN A 369 1.14 -2.70 -13.68
CA ASN A 369 2.32 -2.85 -12.84
C ASN A 369 2.51 -4.28 -12.34
N MET A 370 1.42 -4.99 -12.02
CA MET A 370 1.43 -6.42 -11.73
C MET A 370 2.03 -7.24 -12.88
N LEU A 371 1.61 -6.97 -14.11
CA LEU A 371 2.19 -7.64 -15.29
C LEU A 371 3.68 -7.39 -15.43
N ARG A 372 4.15 -6.17 -15.12
CA ARG A 372 5.58 -5.88 -15.10
C ARG A 372 6.32 -6.68 -14.02
N HIS A 373 5.71 -6.89 -12.86
CA HIS A 373 6.27 -7.72 -11.80
C HIS A 373 6.36 -9.20 -12.20
N LEU A 374 5.40 -9.69 -13.00
CA LEU A 374 5.39 -11.03 -13.58
C LEU A 374 6.32 -11.20 -14.81
N ASN A 375 7.14 -10.18 -15.14
CA ASN A 375 7.98 -10.11 -16.34
C ASN A 375 7.19 -10.18 -17.67
N LEU A 376 5.93 -9.72 -17.67
CA LEU A 376 5.08 -9.57 -18.85
C LEU A 376 5.11 -8.11 -19.35
N GLU A 377 6.31 -7.62 -19.69
CA GLU A 377 6.52 -6.20 -20.02
C GLU A 377 5.75 -5.75 -21.26
N PHE A 378 5.63 -6.62 -22.26
CA PHE A 378 4.84 -6.34 -23.46
C PHE A 378 3.38 -6.00 -23.08
N HIS A 379 2.70 -6.89 -22.36
CA HIS A 379 1.30 -6.69 -21.95
C HIS A 379 1.16 -5.51 -20.98
N SER A 380 2.12 -5.34 -20.07
CA SER A 380 2.16 -4.19 -19.16
C SER A 380 2.17 -2.87 -19.91
N ASN A 381 3.08 -2.71 -20.88
CA ASN A 381 3.21 -1.48 -21.66
C ASN A 381 2.00 -1.28 -22.58
N LEU A 382 1.51 -2.35 -23.21
CA LEU A 382 0.32 -2.33 -24.06
C LEU A 382 -0.89 -1.72 -23.35
N ILE A 383 -1.23 -2.24 -22.16
CA ILE A 383 -2.38 -1.78 -21.38
C ILE A 383 -2.13 -0.37 -20.84
N ALA A 384 -0.95 -0.13 -20.23
CA ALA A 384 -0.64 1.17 -19.63
C ALA A 384 -0.66 2.31 -20.67
N ASP A 385 -0.16 2.05 -21.87
CA ASP A 385 -0.11 3.07 -22.92
C ASP A 385 -1.47 3.28 -23.59
N ALA A 386 -2.30 2.23 -23.74
CA ALA A 386 -3.69 2.39 -24.15
C ALA A 386 -4.48 3.27 -23.18
N VAL A 387 -4.38 3.02 -21.86
CA VAL A 387 -5.01 3.84 -20.82
C VAL A 387 -4.55 5.30 -20.89
N LYS A 388 -3.23 5.55 -20.95
CA LYS A 388 -2.69 6.91 -21.07
C LYS A 388 -3.15 7.59 -22.35
N LYS A 389 -3.26 6.86 -23.46
CA LYS A 389 -3.71 7.40 -24.75
C LYS A 389 -5.17 7.85 -24.71
N VAL A 390 -6.07 7.06 -24.12
CA VAL A 390 -7.48 7.44 -23.92
C VAL A 390 -7.59 8.73 -23.13
N ILE A 391 -6.88 8.82 -22.00
CA ILE A 391 -6.87 10.00 -21.14
C ILE A 391 -6.29 11.22 -21.86
N LYS A 392 -5.20 11.04 -22.61
CA LYS A 392 -4.52 12.10 -23.37
C LYS A 392 -5.41 12.68 -24.46
N VAL A 393 -6.12 11.84 -25.20
CA VAL A 393 -7.08 12.25 -26.24
C VAL A 393 -8.26 13.00 -25.62
N GLY A 394 -8.70 12.57 -24.43
CA GLY A 394 -9.66 13.29 -23.60
C GLY A 394 -11.11 13.25 -24.06
N LYS A 395 -11.42 12.47 -25.11
CA LYS A 395 -12.81 12.25 -25.59
C LYS A 395 -13.62 11.34 -24.67
N VAL A 396 -12.99 10.35 -24.06
CA VAL A 396 -13.62 9.38 -23.16
C VAL A 396 -13.02 9.54 -21.78
N ARG A 397 -13.72 10.28 -20.92
CA ARG A 397 -13.32 10.54 -19.53
C ARG A 397 -14.51 10.30 -18.61
N THR A 398 -14.23 9.68 -17.48
CA THR A 398 -15.19 9.53 -16.38
C THR A 398 -15.40 10.86 -15.67
N ARG A 399 -16.43 10.91 -14.83
CA ARG A 399 -16.90 12.15 -14.18
C ARG A 399 -15.87 12.81 -13.27
N ASP A 400 -15.07 12.02 -12.56
CA ASP A 400 -13.97 12.49 -11.71
C ASP A 400 -12.86 13.20 -12.49
N LEU A 401 -12.71 12.89 -13.79
CA LEU A 401 -11.79 13.56 -14.72
C LEU A 401 -12.47 14.65 -15.55
N GLY A 402 -13.66 15.10 -15.14
CA GLY A 402 -14.43 16.16 -15.80
C GLY A 402 -15.16 15.73 -17.07
N GLY A 403 -15.28 14.43 -17.34
CA GLY A 403 -16.06 13.91 -18.47
C GLY A 403 -17.47 13.43 -18.07
N TYR A 404 -18.13 12.73 -18.99
CA TYR A 404 -19.49 12.20 -18.82
C TYR A 404 -19.61 10.72 -19.19
N CYS A 405 -18.51 10.08 -19.56
CA CYS A 405 -18.50 8.69 -20.00
C CYS A 405 -18.59 7.73 -18.81
N THR A 406 -19.17 6.57 -19.07
CA THR A 406 -19.29 5.48 -18.10
C THR A 406 -17.98 4.69 -17.96
N THR A 407 -17.91 3.83 -16.95
CA THR A 407 -16.81 2.86 -16.81
C THR A 407 -16.70 1.99 -18.06
N SER A 408 -17.82 1.47 -18.55
CA SER A 408 -17.87 0.66 -19.78
C SER A 408 -17.38 1.40 -21.01
N ASP A 409 -17.77 2.67 -21.20
CA ASP A 409 -17.29 3.48 -22.34
C ASP A 409 -15.77 3.63 -22.29
N PHE A 410 -15.22 3.87 -21.09
CA PHE A 410 -13.78 4.00 -20.89
C PHE A 410 -13.06 2.68 -21.20
N VAL A 411 -13.55 1.56 -20.66
CA VAL A 411 -12.98 0.22 -20.91
C VAL A 411 -13.00 -0.13 -22.40
N LYS A 412 -14.13 0.11 -23.08
CA LYS A 412 -14.23 -0.09 -24.54
C LYS A 412 -13.19 0.75 -25.28
N SER A 413 -13.05 2.03 -24.92
CA SER A 413 -12.06 2.91 -25.55
C SER A 413 -10.62 2.45 -25.30
N VAL A 414 -10.32 1.87 -24.12
CA VAL A 414 -9.02 1.26 -23.85
C VAL A 414 -8.79 0.05 -24.75
N ILE A 415 -9.78 -0.85 -24.86
CA ILE A 415 -9.71 -2.04 -25.72
C ILE A 415 -9.47 -1.65 -27.18
N ASP A 416 -10.19 -0.66 -27.70
CA ASP A 416 -10.03 -0.14 -29.06
C ASP A 416 -8.60 0.41 -29.30
N ASN A 417 -7.89 0.83 -28.26
CA ASN A 417 -6.53 1.35 -28.32
C ASN A 417 -5.43 0.33 -27.99
N LEU A 418 -5.77 -0.93 -27.69
CA LEU A 418 -4.78 -2.00 -27.49
C LEU A 418 -4.09 -2.36 -28.80
N HIS A 419 -4.81 -2.33 -29.92
CA HIS A 419 -4.23 -2.59 -31.23
C HIS A 419 -4.00 -1.24 -31.94
N PRO A 420 -2.80 -0.97 -32.47
CA PRO A 420 -2.65 0.16 -33.37
C PRO A 420 -3.60 -0.04 -34.55
N HIS A 421 -4.50 0.91 -34.79
CA HIS A 421 -5.25 0.96 -36.04
C HIS A 421 -4.23 1.04 -37.18
N TYR A 422 -3.99 -0.09 -37.84
CA TYR A 422 -3.41 -0.08 -39.18
C TYR A 422 -4.48 0.50 -40.11
N GLY A 423 -4.45 1.82 -40.27
CA GLY A 423 -5.18 2.55 -41.31
C GLY A 423 -6.61 2.97 -40.98
N ALA A 424 -6.83 4.29 -40.99
CA ALA A 424 -7.84 4.91 -41.82
C ALA A 424 -7.24 6.22 -42.37
#